data_AF-A0A843HMK2-F1
#
_entry.id   AF-A0A843HMK2-F1
#
_cell.length_a   1.000
_cell.length_b   1.000
_cell.length_c   1.000
_cell.angle_alpha   90.00
_cell.angle_beta   90.00
_cell.angle_gamma   90.00
#
_symmetry.space_group_name_H-M   'P 1'
#
loop_
_entity.id
_entity.type
_entity.pdbx_description
1 polymer ?
#
loop_
_entity_poly.entity_id
_entity_poly.type
_entity_poly.pdbx_seq_one_letter_code
_entity_poly.pdbx_strand_id
1 'polypeptide(L)' 'MYGKLENGELKYASTIAIIDGDMVVTNPKAEDYVHAGYKLIVDNAPQDAEKEYTPEYTEEEDKIIINYKEV' A
#
# COMPACT_ATOMS: atom_id res chain seq x y z
N MET A 1 -3.38 4.26 4.17
CA MET A 1 -3.57 2.89 3.61
C MET A 1 -2.38 2.04 4.09
N TYR A 2 -2.50 0.71 4.17
CA TYR A 2 -1.39 -0.16 4.59
C TYR A 2 -1.00 -1.09 3.43
N GLY A 3 0.27 -1.46 3.34
CA GLY A 3 0.81 -2.31 2.28
C GLY A 3 2.15 -2.94 2.63
N LYS A 4 2.64 -3.82 1.76
CA LYS A 4 3.95 -4.48 1.86
C LYS A 4 4.61 -4.55 0.50
N LEU A 5 5.94 -4.50 0.45
CA LEU A 5 6.70 -4.82 -0.74
C LEU A 5 6.95 -6.33 -0.79
N GLU A 6 6.43 -6.99 -1.81
CA GLU A 6 6.69 -8.39 -2.09
C GLU A 6 7.35 -8.51 -3.46
N ASN A 7 8.59 -8.98 -3.50
CA ASN A 7 9.37 -9.13 -4.74
C ASN A 7 9.50 -7.84 -5.57
N GLY A 8 9.59 -6.68 -4.90
CA GLY A 8 9.66 -5.37 -5.56
C GLY A 8 8.31 -4.79 -5.99
N GLU A 9 7.21 -5.52 -5.77
CA GLU A 9 5.86 -5.04 -6.06
C GLU A 9 5.15 -4.59 -4.77
N LEU A 10 4.48 -3.44 -4.84
CA LEU A 10 3.65 -2.97 -3.74
C LEU A 10 2.30 -3.69 -3.72
N LYS A 11 2.01 -4.39 -2.62
CA LYS A 11 0.71 -5.00 -2.36
C LYS A 11 -0.01 -4.32 -1.21
N TYR A 12 -1.21 -3.81 -1.50
CA TYR A 12 -2.07 -3.20 -0.51
C TYR A 12 -2.76 -4.23 0.37
N ALA A 13 -2.91 -3.91 1.65
CA ALA A 13 -3.70 -4.71 2.57
C ALA A 13 -5.18 -4.65 2.17
N SER A 14 -5.83 -5.81 2.08
CA SER A 14 -7.26 -5.89 1.77
C SER A 14 -8.11 -5.60 2.99
N THR A 15 -9.15 -4.79 2.83
CA THR A 15 -10.25 -4.63 3.81
C THR A 15 -11.41 -5.57 3.51
N ILE A 16 -11.20 -6.57 2.66
CA ILE A 16 -12.21 -7.51 2.20
C ILE A 16 -11.62 -8.92 2.28
N ALA A 17 -12.37 -9.85 2.85
CA ALA A 17 -12.09 -11.28 2.83
C ALA A 17 -13.23 -12.03 2.14
N ILE A 18 -12.92 -13.14 1.46
CA ILE A 18 -13.94 -14.08 0.97
C ILE A 18 -13.96 -15.26 1.93
N ILE A 19 -15.09 -15.46 2.62
CA ILE A 19 -15.29 -16.53 3.59
C ILE A 19 -16.49 -17.34 3.12
N ASP A 20 -16.29 -18.63 2.85
CA ASP A 20 -17.34 -19.54 2.35
C ASP A 20 -18.08 -19.05 1.09
N GLY A 21 -17.39 -18.27 0.25
CA GLY A 21 -17.94 -17.67 -0.97
C GLY A 21 -18.60 -16.31 -0.77
N ASP A 22 -18.78 -15.88 0.48
CA ASP A 22 -19.33 -14.57 0.82
C ASP A 22 -18.23 -13.52 0.99
N MET A 23 -18.52 -12.31 0.50
CA MET A 23 -17.66 -11.15 0.67
C MET A 23 -17.90 -10.52 2.04
N VAL A 24 -16.87 -10.49 2.87
CA VAL A 24 -16.89 -9.88 4.20
C VAL A 24 -16.00 -8.65 4.19
N VAL A 25 -16.58 -7.48 4.46
CA VAL A 25 -15.82 -6.26 4.70
C VAL A 25 -15.22 -6.33 6.10
N THR A 26 -13.90 -6.31 6.18
CA THR A 26 -13.16 -6.25 7.43
C THR A 26 -12.92 -4.78 7.78
N ASN A 27 -12.86 -4.47 9.09
CA ASN A 27 -12.46 -3.16 9.58
C ASN A 27 -11.26 -3.29 10.53
N PRO A 28 -10.08 -3.69 10.02
CA PRO A 28 -8.89 -3.87 10.84
C PRO A 28 -8.41 -2.51 11.36
N LYS A 29 -7.93 -2.49 12.60
CA LYS A 29 -7.24 -1.33 13.17
C LYS A 29 -5.82 -1.26 12.63
N ALA A 30 -5.19 -0.09 12.77
CA ALA A 30 -3.79 0.14 12.43
C ALA A 30 -2.86 -0.95 12.99
N GLU A 31 -3.05 -1.32 14.26
CA GLU A 31 -2.25 -2.33 14.95
C GLU A 31 -2.38 -3.73 14.32
N ASP A 32 -3.57 -4.08 13.80
CA ASP A 32 -3.79 -5.37 13.13
C ASP A 32 -2.95 -5.49 11.85
N TYR A 33 -2.82 -4.40 11.10
CA TYR A 33 -1.95 -4.34 9.92
C TYR A 33 -0.48 -4.49 10.29
N VAL A 34 -0.03 -3.77 11.32
CA VAL A 34 1.37 -3.83 11.79
C VAL A 34 1.72 -5.25 12.26
N HIS A 35 0.85 -5.89 13.04
CA HIS A 35 1.05 -7.28 13.47
C HIS A 35 1.06 -8.28 12.30
N ALA A 36 0.33 -7.99 11.22
CA ALA A 36 0.34 -8.77 9.99
C ALA A 36 1.53 -8.45 9.05
N GLY A 37 2.48 -7.61 9.49
CA GLY A 37 3.68 -7.25 8.74
C GLY A 37 3.46 -6.20 7.65
N TYR A 38 2.33 -5.51 7.66
CA TYR A 38 2.09 -4.37 6.77
C TYR A 38 2.64 -3.07 7.37
N LYS A 39 3.01 -2.16 6.48
CA LYS A 39 3.52 -0.82 6.80
C LYS A 39 2.57 0.25 6.29
N LEU A 40 2.61 1.43 6.91
CA LEU A 40 1.81 2.58 6.46
C LEU A 40 2.28 3.01 5.06
N ILE A 41 1.35 3.23 4.13
CA ILE A 41 1.66 3.78 2.81
C ILE A 41 1.56 5.30 2.85
N VAL A 42 2.65 5.95 2.44
CA VAL A 42 2.71 7.40 2.20
C VAL A 42 2.86 7.60 0.70
N ASP A 43 1.79 8.09 0.07
CA ASP A 43 1.73 8.32 -1.37
C ASP A 43 2.00 9.80 -1.69
N ASN A 44 3.13 10.07 -2.35
CA ASN A 44 3.53 11.40 -2.80
C ASN A 44 3.22 11.61 -4.30
N ALA A 45 2.02 11.20 -4.73
CA ALA A 45 1.56 11.39 -6.11
C ALA A 45 1.74 12.84 -6.58
N PRO A 46 2.35 13.07 -7.76
CA PRO A 46 2.49 14.39 -8.34
C PRO A 46 1.12 14.93 -8.76
N GLN A 47 0.96 16.25 -8.71
CA GLN A 47 -0.32 16.89 -9.08
C GLN A 47 -0.49 17.08 -10.60
N ASP A 48 0.60 16.98 -11.36
CA ASP A 48 0.61 17.21 -12.80
C ASP A 48 0.22 15.93 -13.53
N ALA A 49 -1.01 15.86 -14.03
CA ALA A 49 -1.53 14.71 -14.76
C ALA A 49 -1.11 14.66 -16.24
N GLU A 50 -0.45 15.70 -16.77
CA GLU A 50 -0.03 15.75 -18.19
C GLU A 50 1.31 15.05 -18.43
N LYS A 51 2.02 14.68 -17.35
CA LYS A 51 3.31 14.01 -17.40
C LYS A 51 3.21 12.54 -17.05
N GLU A 52 4.08 11.74 -17.66
CA GLU A 52 4.24 10.34 -17.31
C GLU A 52 5.20 10.19 -16.14
N TYR A 53 4.82 9.37 -15.15
CA TYR A 53 5.64 9.08 -13.99
C TYR A 53 5.72 7.58 -13.73
N THR A 54 6.89 7.13 -13.29
CA THR A 54 7.10 5.78 -12.77
C THR A 54 7.22 5.83 -11.25
N PRO A 55 6.51 4.96 -10.49
CA PRO A 55 6.63 4.92 -9.04
C PRO A 55 7.99 4.34 -8.61
N GLU A 56 8.58 4.94 -7.59
CA GLU A 56 9.76 4.45 -6.88
C GLU A 56 9.38 4.21 -5.41
N TYR A 57 9.66 3.01 -4.91
CA TYR A 57 9.31 2.60 -3.55
C TYR A 57 10.52 2.70 -2.62
N THR A 58 10.34 3.34 -1.47
CA THR A 58 11.31 3.32 -0.37
C THR A 58 10.67 2.70 0.86
N GLU A 59 11.29 1.67 1.40
CA GLU A 59 10.82 0.97 2.59
C GLU A 59 11.59 1.43 3.83
N GLU A 60 10.87 1.99 4.80
CA GLU A 60 11.37 2.34 6.14
C GLU A 60 10.85 1.33 7.18
N GLU A 61 11.17 1.54 8.46
CA GLU A 61 10.78 0.61 9.54
C GLU A 61 9.24 0.50 9.68
N ASP A 62 8.52 1.62 9.60
CA ASP A 62 7.08 1.73 9.89
C ASP A 62 6.21 2.07 8.67
N LYS A 63 6.83 2.47 7.56
CA LYS A 63 6.13 2.95 6.36
C LYS A 63 6.82 2.55 5.06
N ILE A 64 6.05 2.59 3.96
CA ILE A 64 6.54 2.54 2.59
C ILE A 64 6.15 3.86 1.93
N ILE A 65 7.14 4.56 1.39
CA ILE A 65 6.97 5.82 0.68
C ILE A 65 6.93 5.53 -0.82
N ILE A 66 5.90 6.03 -1.49
CA ILE A 66 5.77 6.01 -2.94
C ILE A 66 6.15 7.40 -3.44
N ASN A 67 7.27 7.47 -4.14
CA ASN A 67 7.67 8.67 -4.90
C ASN A 67 7.47 8.41 -6.38
N TYR A 68 7.50 9.46 -7.18
CA TYR A 68 7.23 9.40 -8.61
C TYR A 68 8.35 10.10 -9.36
N LYS A 69 8.94 9.40 -10.30
CA LYS A 69 9.98 9.93 -11.18
C LYS A 69 9.40 10.16 -12.57
N GLU A 70 9.53 11.38 -13.06
CA GLU A 70 9.15 11.74 -14.43
C GLU A 70 9.95 10.90 -15.43
N VAL A 71 9.25 10.37 -16.45
CA VAL A 71 9.81 9.50 -17.50
C VAL A 71 10.26 10.31 -18.70
#